data_AF-A0A074VKE8-F1
#
_entry.id   AF-A0A074VKE8-F1
#
_cell.length_a   1.000
_cell.length_b   1.000
_cell.length_c   1.000
_cell.angle_alpha   90.00
_cell.angle_beta   90.00
_cell.angle_gamma   90.00
#
_symmetry.space_group_name_H-M   'P 1'
#
loop_
_entity.id
_entity.type
_entity.pdbx_description
1 polymer ?
#
loop_
_entity_poly.entity_id
_entity_poly.type
_entity_poly.pdbx_seq_one_letter_code
_entity_poly.pdbx_strand_id
1 'polypeptide(L)'
;FNILIPEDLLCYFSRYYDALLRGNFSEAGQDNVTLELDAMQAKWFVTWLYSGRFPEDLDYLTLFQLYIFADKADIPAMRKDIM
;
A
#
# COMPACT_ATOMS: atom_id res chain seq x y z
N PHE A 1 -1.07 8.02 12.76
CA PHE A 1 0.37 7.73 12.71
C PHE A 1 0.85 8.15 11.34
N ASN A 2 2.09 8.64 11.19
CA ASN A 2 2.61 9.07 9.89
C ASN A 2 3.80 8.19 9.51
N ILE A 3 3.85 7.74 8.27
CA ILE A 3 4.95 6.93 7.73
C ILE A 3 5.45 7.63 6.48
N LEU A 4 6.78 7.74 6.36
CA LEU A 4 7.43 8.28 5.17
C LEU A 4 7.71 7.11 4.21
N ILE A 5 7.10 7.16 3.03
CA ILE A 5 7.30 6.19 1.96
C ILE A 5 7.73 6.99 0.73
N PRO A 6 8.80 6.57 0.01
CA PRO A 6 9.17 7.20 -1.24
C PRO A 6 8.01 7.12 -2.25
N GLU A 7 7.62 8.26 -2.81
CA GLU A 7 6.55 8.33 -3.82
C GLU A 7 6.83 7.36 -4.97
N ASP A 8 8.04 7.38 -5.55
CA ASP A 8 8.42 6.51 -6.65
C ASP A 8 8.18 5.02 -6.34
N LEU A 9 8.44 4.60 -5.10
CA LEU A 9 8.23 3.22 -4.69
C LEU A 9 6.74 2.88 -4.63
N LEU A 10 5.94 3.79 -4.07
CA LEU A 10 4.49 3.60 -3.98
C LEU A 10 3.85 3.57 -5.38
N CYS A 11 4.21 4.51 -6.24
CA CYS A 11 3.73 4.62 -7.63
C CYS A 11 4.19 3.43 -8.49
N TYR A 12 5.38 2.88 -8.23
CA TYR A 12 5.87 1.69 -8.93
C TYR A 12 4.98 0.47 -8.69
N PHE A 13 4.52 0.28 -7.44
CA PHE A 13 3.68 -0.86 -7.07
C PHE A 13 2.18 -0.62 -7.28
N SER A 14 1.74 0.64 -7.35
CA SER A 14 0.34 1.04 -7.45
C SER A 14 0.11 2.04 -8.57
N ARG A 15 -0.69 1.65 -9.56
CA ARG A 15 -1.14 2.59 -10.60
C ARG A 15 -2.15 3.59 -10.07
N TYR A 16 -2.90 3.22 -9.04
CA TYR A 16 -3.82 4.13 -8.37
C TYR A 16 -3.06 5.30 -7.75
N TYR A 17 -2.00 5.04 -6.98
CA TYR A 17 -1.21 6.10 -6.38
C TYR A 17 -0.36 6.86 -7.39
N ASP A 18 0.10 6.21 -8.47
CA ASP A 18 0.73 6.90 -9.60
C ASP A 18 -0.22 7.95 -10.22
N ALA A 19 -1.46 7.55 -10.51
CA ALA A 19 -2.47 8.48 -11.01
C ALA A 19 -2.86 9.54 -9.97
N LEU A 20 -2.95 9.19 -8.69
CA LEU A 20 -3.33 10.12 -7.63
C LEU A 20 -2.27 11.20 -7.39
N LEU A 21 -0.99 10.82 -7.35
CA LEU A 21 0.12 11.71 -6.99
C LEU A 21 0.70 12.46 -8.19
N ARG A 22 0.75 11.80 -9.35
CA ARG A 22 1.36 12.34 -10.58
C ARG A 22 0.35 12.72 -11.66
N GLY A 23 -0.91 12.35 -11.49
CA GLY A 23 -1.97 12.71 -12.42
C GLY A 23 -2.46 14.14 -12.24
N ASN A 24 -3.64 14.41 -12.81
CA ASN A 24 -4.26 15.74 -12.80
C ASN A 24 -5.29 15.92 -11.66
N PHE A 25 -5.20 15.10 -10.60
CA PHE A 25 -6.08 15.19 -9.45
C PHE A 25 -5.70 16.37 -8.54
N SER A 26 -6.61 16.81 -7.68
CA SER A 26 -6.32 17.91 -6.73
C SER A 26 -5.36 17.47 -5.63
N GLU A 27 -5.22 16.16 -5.48
CA GLU A 27 -4.28 15.44 -4.64
C GLU A 27 -2.88 15.36 -5.26
N ALA A 28 -2.73 15.66 -6.56
CA ALA A 28 -1.43 15.67 -7.22
C ALA A 28 -0.56 16.81 -6.66
N GLY A 29 0.61 16.45 -6.14
CA GLY A 29 1.50 17.37 -5.42
C GLY A 29 1.22 17.53 -3.92
N GLN A 30 0.29 16.75 -3.35
CA GLN A 30 0.23 16.63 -1.89
C GLN A 30 1.36 15.74 -1.37
N ASP A 31 2.09 16.25 -0.37
CA ASP A 31 3.16 15.51 0.33
C ASP A 31 2.62 14.34 1.17
N ASN A 32 1.31 14.29 1.40
CA ASN A 32 0.66 13.31 2.27
C ASN A 32 -0.52 12.63 1.58
N VAL A 33 -0.56 11.31 1.65
CA VAL A 33 -1.71 10.48 1.23
C VAL A 33 -2.27 9.77 2.44
N THR A 34 -3.60 9.75 2.55
CA THR A 34 -4.27 8.96 3.60
C THR A 34 -4.44 7.53 3.12
N LEU A 35 -3.83 6.58 3.84
CA LEU A 35 -4.07 5.16 3.65
C LEU A 35 -5.23 4.72 4.55
N GLU A 36 -6.23 4.02 4.00
CA GLU A 36 -7.33 3.41 4.76
C GLU A 36 -6.86 2.14 5.50
N LEU A 37 -5.77 2.25 6.27
CA LEU A 37 -5.15 1.15 7.01
C LEU A 37 -4.96 1.54 8.48
N ASP A 38 -5.17 0.58 9.37
CA ASP A 38 -4.77 0.74 10.76
C ASP A 38 -3.23 0.79 10.89
N ALA A 39 -2.73 1.32 12.00
CA ALA A 39 -1.30 1.42 12.28
C ALA A 39 -0.55 0.09 12.10
N MET A 40 -1.17 -1.01 12.54
CA MET A 40 -0.55 -2.33 12.40
C MET A 40 -0.52 -2.79 10.94
N GLN A 41 -1.61 -2.60 10.21
CA GLN A 41 -1.70 -2.97 8.79
C GLN A 41 -0.75 -2.14 7.93
N ALA A 42 -0.63 -0.84 8.19
CA ALA A 42 0.29 0.04 7.50
C ALA A 42 1.76 -0.37 7.74
N LYS A 43 2.10 -0.81 8.96
CA LYS A 43 3.43 -1.36 9.25
C LYS A 43 3.72 -2.61 8.41
N TRP A 44 2.74 -3.50 8.28
CA TRP A 44 2.90 -4.70 7.45
C TRP A 44 2.97 -4.40 5.97
N PHE A 45 2.13 -3.48 5.49
CA PHE A 45 2.19 -2.98 4.12
C PHE A 45 3.57 -2.41 3.80
N VAL A 46 4.12 -1.55 4.66
CA VAL A 46 5.46 -0.97 4.49
C VAL A 46 6.54 -2.06 4.55
N THR A 47 6.42 -3.00 5.49
CA THR A 47 7.36 -4.12 5.59
C THR A 47 7.38 -4.90 4.27
N TRP A 48 6.21 -5.26 3.75
CA TRP A 48 6.06 -5.93 2.46
C TRP A 48 6.57 -5.07 1.30
N LEU A 49 6.33 -3.76 1.31
CA LEU A 49 6.78 -2.85 0.25
C LEU A 49 8.31 -2.83 0.09
N TYR A 50 9.04 -2.97 1.21
CA TYR A 50 10.51 -3.00 1.20
C TYR A 50 11.10 -4.40 1.09
N SER A 51 10.46 -5.43 1.66
CA SER A 51 10.99 -6.80 1.68
C SER A 51 10.46 -7.69 0.55
N GLY A 52 9.33 -7.30 -0.04
CA GLY A 52 8.52 -8.12 -0.94
C GLY A 52 7.87 -9.33 -0.26
N ARG A 53 7.81 -9.38 1.08
CA ARG A 53 7.30 -10.54 1.83
C ARG A 53 6.52 -10.13 3.08
N PHE A 54 5.48 -10.90 3.37
CA PHE A 54 4.77 -10.83 4.64
C PHE A 54 5.45 -11.68 5.72
N PRO A 55 5.35 -11.29 7.01
CA PRO A 55 5.62 -12.17 8.13
C PRO A 55 4.82 -13.48 8.07
N GLU A 56 5.43 -14.59 8.47
CA GLU A 56 4.79 -15.91 8.45
C GLU A 56 3.66 -16.04 9.48
N ASP A 57 3.72 -15.27 10.59
CA ASP A 57 2.74 -15.32 11.69
C ASP A 57 1.55 -14.34 11.53
N LEU A 58 1.27 -13.88 10.31
CA LEU A 58 0.18 -12.95 10.05
C LEU A 58 -1.19 -13.65 10.14
N ASP A 59 -2.08 -13.08 10.96
CA ASP A 59 -3.45 -13.58 11.09
C ASP A 59 -4.21 -13.48 9.74
N TYR A 60 -5.02 -14.48 9.46
CA TYR A 60 -5.80 -14.58 8.21
C TYR A 60 -6.71 -13.37 7.98
N LEU A 61 -7.33 -12.82 9.03
CA LEU A 61 -8.16 -11.62 8.90
C LEU A 61 -7.31 -10.41 8.48
N THR A 62 -6.08 -10.30 8.99
CA THR A 62 -5.17 -9.21 8.62
C THR A 62 -4.73 -9.36 7.16
N LEU A 63 -4.36 -10.57 6.73
CA LEU A 63 -4.04 -10.85 5.33
C LEU A 63 -5.21 -10.52 4.40
N PHE A 64 -6.43 -10.88 4.79
CA PHE A 64 -7.63 -10.58 3.99
C PHE A 64 -7.90 -9.08 3.88
N GLN A 65 -7.75 -8.32 4.97
CA GLN A 65 -7.88 -6.85 4.92
C GLN A 65 -6.80 -6.21 4.04
N LEU A 66 -5.56 -6.70 4.13
CA LEU A 66 -4.45 -6.27 3.28
C LEU A 66 -4.69 -6.61 1.81
N TYR A 67 -5.32 -7.75 1.52
CA TYR A 67 -5.75 -8.12 0.17
C TYR A 67 -6.82 -7.15 -0.38
N ILE A 68 -7.85 -6.85 0.41
CA ILE A 68 -8.90 -5.89 0.02
C ILE A 68 -8.29 -4.51 -0.25
N PHE A 69 -7.38 -4.07 0.63
CA PHE A 69 -6.64 -2.82 0.44
C PHE A 69 -5.83 -2.85 -0.86
N ALA A 70 -5.07 -3.94 -1.11
CA ALA A 70 -4.27 -4.10 -2.32
C ALA A 70 -5.12 -4.10 -3.60
N ASP A 71 -6.34 -4.63 -3.55
CA ASP A 71 -7.29 -4.57 -4.67
C ASP A 71 -7.76 -3.12 -4.91
N LYS A 72 -8.22 -2.45 -3.84
CA LYS A 72 -8.67 -1.05 -3.91
C LYS A 72 -7.58 -0.10 -4.41
N ALA A 73 -6.35 -0.27 -3.93
CA ALA A 73 -5.21 0.55 -4.28
C ALA A 73 -4.47 0.08 -5.56
N ASP A 74 -5.04 -0.87 -6.31
CA ASP A 74 -4.46 -1.44 -7.52
C ASP A 74 -2.97 -1.84 -7.37
N ILE A 75 -2.67 -2.67 -6.36
CA ILE A 75 -1.35 -3.22 -6.05
C ILE A 75 -1.32 -4.71 -6.43
N PRO A 76 -1.20 -5.05 -7.73
CA PRO A 76 -1.32 -6.44 -8.19
C PRO A 76 -0.22 -7.37 -7.65
N ALA A 77 0.98 -6.84 -7.41
CA ALA A 77 2.08 -7.62 -6.84
C ALA A 77 1.75 -8.12 -5.42
N MET A 78 1.06 -7.31 -4.62
CA MET A 78 0.68 -7.64 -3.25
C MET A 78 -0.45 -8.67 -3.23
N ARG A 79 -1.45 -8.51 -4.11
CA ARG A 79 -2.52 -9.50 -4.25
C ARG A 79 -1.99 -10.87 -4.59
N LYS A 80 -1.07 -10.95 -5.57
CA LYS A 80 -0.43 -12.20 -6.01
C LYS A 80 0.40 -12.88 -4.93
N ASP A 81 0.96 -12.11 -4.00
CA ASP A 81 1.74 -12.66 -2.89
C ASP A 81 0.85 -13.25 -1.79
N ILE A 82 -0.39 -12.75 -1.66
CA ILE A 82 -1.38 -13.24 -0.70
C ILE A 82 -2.18 -14.44 -1.27
N MET A 83 -2.54 -14.40 -2.57
CA MET A 83 -3.35 -15.41 -3.28
C MET A 83 -2.85 -15.63 -4.71
#